data_AF-A0A349BZ92-F1
#
_entry.id   AF-A0A349BZ92-F1
#
_cell.length_a   1.000
_cell.length_b   1.000
_cell.length_c   1.000
_cell.angle_alpha   90.00
_cell.angle_beta   90.00
_cell.angle_gamma   90.00
#
_symmetry.space_group_name_H-M   'P 1'
#
loop_
_entity.id
_entity.type
_entity.pdbx_description
1 polymer ?
#
loop_
_entity_poly.entity_id
_entity_poly.type
_entity_poly.pdbx_seq_one_letter_code
_entity_poly.pdbx_strand_id
1 'polypeptide(L)'
;FPLLKACDNINFIGSIEARDITDGYADVIVCDAFVGNVILKMFEGVASTLLHGIKDAIMSSFKSKIGGLLIKDSLKSLLKTYDVASYGGAPMLGLRGLVVKTHGNAEAIEIQNALGQCINFTEQKLTEQFQTGVSLKTRKTAAADNAETRTE
;
A
#
# COMPACT_ATOMS: atom_id res chain seq x y z
N PHE A 1 -18.14 -12.05 2.14
CA PHE A 1 -17.13 -11.88 3.21
C PHE A 1 -17.76 -11.86 4.61
N PRO A 2 -18.26 -13.01 5.12
CA PRO A 2 -18.91 -13.06 6.44
C PRO A 2 -17.99 -12.65 7.58
N LEU A 3 -16.73 -13.10 7.54
CA LEU A 3 -15.74 -12.78 8.59
C LEU A 3 -15.41 -11.30 8.68
N LEU A 4 -15.26 -10.60 7.55
CA LEU A 4 -14.99 -9.16 7.55
C LEU A 4 -16.21 -8.35 8.01
N LYS A 5 -17.42 -8.76 7.62
CA LYS A 5 -18.68 -8.14 8.10
C LYS A 5 -18.89 -8.28 9.60
N ALA A 6 -18.42 -9.38 10.20
CA ALA A 6 -18.53 -9.64 11.64
C ALA A 6 -17.49 -8.88 12.49
N CYS A 7 -16.63 -8.06 11.87
CA CYS A 7 -15.61 -7.30 12.59
C CYS A 7 -16.14 -5.92 12.98
N ASP A 8 -16.50 -5.75 14.25
CA ASP A 8 -17.03 -4.46 14.77
C ASP A 8 -16.02 -3.30 14.70
N ASN A 9 -14.73 -3.60 14.54
CA ASN A 9 -13.62 -2.65 14.61
C ASN A 9 -13.10 -2.19 13.23
N ILE A 10 -13.80 -2.53 12.14
CA ILE A 10 -13.46 -2.07 10.79
C ILE A 10 -14.71 -1.55 10.08
N ASN A 11 -14.54 -0.54 9.24
CA ASN A 11 -15.60 -0.08 8.33
C ASN A 11 -15.56 -0.91 7.03
N PHE A 12 -16.19 -2.08 7.03
CA PHE A 12 -16.20 -2.95 5.84
C PHE A 12 -17.22 -2.47 4.79
N ILE A 13 -16.74 -1.78 3.76
CA ILE A 13 -17.59 -1.21 2.69
C ILE A 13 -17.99 -2.20 1.58
N GLY A 14 -17.51 -3.44 1.64
CA GLY A 14 -17.76 -4.45 0.62
C GLY A 14 -16.58 -4.68 -0.33
N SER A 15 -16.88 -5.26 -1.49
CA SER A 15 -15.90 -5.44 -2.56
C SER A 15 -15.82 -4.18 -3.43
N ILE A 16 -14.64 -3.95 -4.00
CA ILE A 16 -14.39 -2.88 -4.98
C ILE A 16 -13.88 -3.50 -6.27
N GLU A 17 -14.03 -2.81 -7.39
CA GLU A 17 -13.45 -3.25 -8.66
C GLU A 17 -12.00 -2.76 -8.79
N ALA A 18 -11.20 -3.46 -9.60
CA ALA A 18 -9.78 -3.11 -9.77
C ALA A 18 -9.55 -1.69 -10.30
N ARG A 19 -10.52 -1.15 -11.06
CA ARG A 19 -10.48 0.23 -11.57
C ARG A 19 -10.66 1.29 -10.48
N ASP A 20 -11.35 0.95 -9.39
CA ASP A 20 -11.66 1.90 -8.30
C ASP A 20 -10.49 2.03 -7.31
N ILE A 21 -9.46 1.18 -7.43
CA ILE A 21 -8.29 1.14 -6.56
C ILE A 21 -7.55 2.50 -6.54
N THR A 22 -7.43 3.14 -7.71
CA THR A 22 -6.74 4.43 -7.84
C THR A 22 -7.60 5.63 -7.47
N ASP A 23 -8.92 5.43 -7.37
CA ASP A 23 -9.89 6.52 -7.18
C ASP A 23 -10.15 6.81 -5.69
N GLY A 24 -9.46 6.10 -4.79
CA GLY A 24 -9.55 6.31 -3.35
C GLY A 24 -10.84 5.81 -2.74
N TYR A 25 -11.52 4.84 -3.37
CA TYR A 25 -12.78 4.29 -2.89
C TYR A 25 -12.64 3.57 -1.53
N ALA A 26 -11.44 3.09 -1.19
CA ALA A 26 -11.12 2.47 0.10
C ALA A 26 -9.73 2.90 0.59
N ASP A 27 -9.59 3.10 1.91
CA ASP A 27 -8.29 3.38 2.54
C ASP A 27 -7.41 2.13 2.65
N VAL A 28 -8.04 0.95 2.81
CA VAL A 28 -7.36 -0.34 2.97
C VAL A 28 -8.03 -1.38 2.09
N ILE A 29 -7.25 -1.98 1.18
CA ILE A 29 -7.70 -3.03 0.27
C ILE A 29 -7.02 -4.33 0.71
N VAL A 30 -7.81 -5.38 0.91
CA VAL A 30 -7.32 -6.71 1.31
C VAL A 30 -7.49 -7.67 0.14
N CYS A 31 -6.41 -8.33 -0.23
CA CYS A 31 -6.40 -9.39 -1.25
C CYS A 31 -5.38 -10.47 -0.84
N ASP A 32 -5.41 -11.61 -1.53
CA ASP A 32 -4.34 -12.59 -1.40
C ASP A 32 -3.03 -12.07 -2.01
N ALA A 33 -1.91 -12.67 -1.61
CA ALA A 33 -0.58 -12.21 -2.01
C ALA A 33 -0.34 -12.30 -3.52
N PHE A 34 -0.96 -13.27 -4.21
CA PHE A 34 -0.79 -13.41 -5.65
C PHE A 34 -1.50 -12.29 -6.39
N VAL A 35 -2.78 -12.05 -6.09
CA VAL A 35 -3.57 -10.96 -6.68
C VAL A 35 -2.93 -9.60 -6.36
N GLY A 36 -2.54 -9.36 -5.11
CA GLY A 36 -1.87 -8.12 -4.71
C GLY A 36 -0.58 -7.87 -5.47
N ASN A 37 0.24 -8.91 -5.68
CA ASN A 37 1.47 -8.79 -6.45
C ASN A 37 1.21 -8.53 -7.94
N VAL A 38 0.20 -9.20 -8.53
CA VAL A 38 -0.20 -8.93 -9.92
C VAL A 38 -0.66 -7.49 -10.08
N ILE A 39 -1.51 -6.98 -9.19
CA ILE A 39 -2.00 -5.60 -9.22
C ILE A 39 -0.84 -4.61 -9.10
N LEU A 40 0.02 -4.79 -8.09
CA LEU A 40 1.16 -3.89 -7.85
C LEU A 40 2.09 -3.83 -9.06
N LYS A 41 2.47 -4.99 -9.61
CA LYS A 41 3.36 -5.06 -10.79
C LYS A 41 2.71 -4.57 -12.06
N MET A 42 1.40 -4.73 -12.21
CA MET A 42 0.66 -4.14 -13.32
C MET A 42 0.70 -2.61 -13.26
N PHE A 43 0.45 -2.00 -12.10
CA PHE A 43 0.53 -0.54 -11.95
C PHE A 43 1.95 -0.01 -12.17
N GLU A 44 2.98 -0.66 -11.62
CA GLU A 44 4.39 -0.30 -11.87
C GLU A 44 4.73 -0.35 -13.38
N GLY A 45 4.30 -1.42 -14.06
CA GLY A 45 4.54 -1.63 -15.49
C GLY A 45 3.82 -0.59 -16.36
N VAL A 46 2.52 -0.40 -16.13
CA VAL A 46 1.71 0.58 -16.87
C VAL A 46 2.23 2.00 -16.66
N ALA A 47 2.56 2.38 -15.44
CA ALA A 47 3.14 3.69 -15.14
C ALA A 47 4.46 3.88 -15.91
N SER A 48 5.37 2.89 -15.85
CA SER A 48 6.63 2.95 -16.58
C SER A 48 6.43 3.09 -18.10
N THR A 49 5.53 2.28 -18.69
CA THR A 49 5.24 2.35 -20.13
C THR A 49 4.63 3.70 -20.53
N LEU A 50 3.70 4.22 -19.75
CA LEU A 50 3.06 5.51 -20.02
C LEU A 50 4.06 6.66 -19.93
N LEU A 51 4.93 6.68 -18.92
CA LEU A 51 5.96 7.70 -18.76
C LEU A 51 6.98 7.69 -19.90
N HIS A 52 7.39 6.51 -20.36
CA HIS A 52 8.22 6.38 -21.56
C HIS A 52 7.50 6.94 -22.79
N GLY A 53 6.25 6.57 -23.03
CA GLY A 53 5.46 7.07 -24.16
C GLY A 53 5.29 8.60 -24.15
N ILE A 54 5.03 9.19 -22.98
CA ILE A 54 4.95 10.65 -22.82
C ILE A 54 6.29 11.31 -23.16
N LYS A 55 7.40 10.75 -22.65
CA LYS A 55 8.75 11.26 -22.92
C LYS A 55 9.08 11.20 -24.41
N ASP A 56 8.76 10.09 -25.08
CA ASP A 56 9.00 9.92 -26.52
C ASP A 56 8.16 10.91 -27.34
N ALA A 57 6.88 11.10 -26.97
CA ALA A 57 6.01 12.09 -27.60
C ALA A 57 6.55 13.53 -27.44
N ILE A 58 7.04 13.90 -26.25
CA ILE A 58 7.67 15.20 -26.01
C ILE A 58 8.95 15.38 -26.86
N MET A 59 9.74 14.31 -27.01
CA MET A 59 11.03 14.36 -27.72
C MET A 59 10.90 14.21 -29.24
N SER A 60 9.71 13.89 -29.76
CA SER A 60 9.45 13.59 -31.17
C SER A 60 9.78 14.71 -32.17
N SER A 61 9.62 15.98 -31.79
CA SER A 61 9.82 17.11 -32.71
C SER A 61 10.29 18.37 -31.98
N PHE A 62 10.83 19.35 -32.72
CA PHE A 62 11.24 20.64 -32.14
C PHE A 62 10.07 21.38 -31.48
N LYS A 63 8.88 21.32 -32.10
CA LYS A 63 7.64 21.89 -31.53
C LYS A 63 7.24 21.17 -30.24
N SER A 64 7.27 19.83 -30.24
CA SER A 64 6.94 19.01 -29.06
C SER A 64 7.91 19.30 -27.90
N LYS A 65 9.20 19.49 -28.18
CA LYS A 65 10.22 19.83 -27.18
C LYS A 65 9.98 21.19 -26.53
N ILE A 66 9.59 22.20 -27.32
CA ILE A 66 9.20 23.51 -26.77
C ILE A 66 7.97 23.36 -25.87
N GLY A 67 6.94 22.63 -26.31
CA GLY A 67 5.76 22.34 -25.49
C GLY A 67 6.13 21.62 -24.18
N GLY A 68 7.00 20.63 -24.25
CA GLY A 68 7.52 19.91 -23.09
C GLY A 68 8.27 20.81 -22.11
N LEU A 69 9.03 21.80 -22.60
CA LEU A 69 9.73 22.77 -21.76
C LEU A 69 8.75 23.65 -20.99
N LEU A 70 7.64 24.07 -21.61
CA LEU A 70 6.63 24.90 -20.96
C LEU A 70 5.90 24.17 -19.82
N ILE A 71 5.70 22.86 -19.95
CA ILE A 71 5.02 22.04 -18.94
C ILE A 71 5.97 21.30 -18.00
N LYS A 72 7.28 21.46 -18.17
CA LYS A 72 8.31 20.63 -17.51
C LYS A 72 8.16 20.64 -15.99
N ASP A 73 7.97 21.80 -15.39
CA ASP A 73 7.92 21.94 -13.94
C ASP A 73 6.62 21.37 -13.37
N SER A 74 5.49 21.61 -14.03
CA SER A 74 4.19 21.01 -13.66
C SER A 74 4.22 19.49 -13.80
N LEU A 75 4.78 18.98 -14.90
CA LEU A 75 4.95 17.55 -15.12
C LEU A 75 5.87 16.94 -14.07
N LYS A 76 7.01 17.57 -13.76
CA LYS A 76 7.92 17.10 -12.72
C LYS A 76 7.27 17.08 -11.34
N SER A 77 6.49 18.12 -11.02
CA SER A 77 5.74 18.19 -9.76
C SER A 77 4.69 17.08 -9.64
N LEU A 78 3.97 16.79 -10.74
CA LEU A 78 3.05 15.66 -10.83
C LEU A 78 3.82 14.36 -10.58
N LEU A 79 4.88 14.08 -11.34
CA LEU A 79 5.61 12.82 -11.21
C LEU A 79 6.17 12.58 -9.80
N LYS A 80 6.51 13.65 -9.09
CA LYS A 80 6.95 13.58 -7.70
C LYS A 80 5.88 13.02 -6.76
N THR A 81 4.58 13.21 -7.02
CA THR A 81 3.51 12.63 -6.18
C THR A 81 3.39 11.11 -6.32
N TYR A 82 3.95 10.54 -7.40
CA TYR A 82 3.97 9.10 -7.66
C TYR A 82 5.32 8.45 -7.31
N ASP A 83 6.25 9.21 -6.72
CA ASP A 83 7.56 8.70 -6.33
C ASP A 83 7.47 7.84 -5.06
N VAL A 84 7.40 6.52 -5.27
CA VAL A 84 7.34 5.50 -4.23
C VAL A 84 8.57 5.49 -3.32
N ALA A 85 9.74 5.98 -3.78
CA ALA A 85 10.96 6.03 -2.95
C ALA A 85 10.82 6.98 -1.75
N SER A 86 9.83 7.87 -1.79
CA SER A 86 9.53 8.84 -0.72
C SER A 86 8.85 8.20 0.50
N TYR A 87 8.23 7.02 0.36
CA TYR A 87 7.39 6.43 1.41
C TYR A 87 8.13 5.44 2.34
N GLY A 88 9.41 5.17 2.09
CA GLY A 88 10.22 4.24 2.87
C GLY A 88 10.03 2.78 2.43
N GLY A 89 10.18 1.84 3.36
CA GLY A 89 10.06 0.40 3.05
C GLY A 89 8.65 -0.15 3.26
N ALA A 90 8.44 -1.39 2.82
CA ALA A 90 7.23 -2.14 3.07
C ALA A 90 7.31 -2.84 4.44
N PRO A 91 6.47 -2.47 5.43
CA PRO A 91 6.44 -3.15 6.72
C PRO A 91 5.84 -4.55 6.59
N MET A 92 6.52 -5.55 7.16
CA MET A 92 6.04 -6.93 7.24
C MET A 92 5.16 -7.10 8.47
N LEU A 93 3.85 -7.16 8.26
CA LEU A 93 2.87 -7.32 9.32
C LEU A 93 2.74 -8.80 9.76
N GLY A 94 2.32 -9.02 11.00
CA GLY A 94 2.09 -10.36 11.54
C GLY A 94 3.31 -11.03 12.18
N LEU A 95 4.47 -10.38 12.17
CA LEU A 95 5.67 -10.83 12.88
C LEU A 95 5.67 -10.34 14.35
N ARG A 96 6.49 -10.99 15.19
CA ARG A 96 6.62 -10.63 16.63
C ARG A 96 7.36 -9.30 16.85
N GLY A 97 8.03 -8.79 15.84
CA GLY A 97 8.77 -7.53 15.87
C GLY A 97 8.60 -6.77 14.57
N LEU A 98 9.02 -5.50 14.57
CA LEU A 98 8.98 -4.66 13.39
C LEU A 98 10.06 -5.10 12.40
N VAL A 99 9.63 -5.50 11.20
CA VAL A 99 10.52 -5.79 10.07
C VAL A 99 10.05 -4.95 8.90
N VAL A 100 10.96 -4.21 8.28
CA VAL A 100 10.68 -3.36 7.11
C VAL A 100 11.60 -3.81 5.98
N LYS A 101 11.00 -4.10 4.82
CA LYS A 101 11.71 -4.51 3.61
C LYS A 101 11.84 -3.31 2.67
N THR A 102 13.06 -2.95 2.30
CA THR A 102 13.34 -1.92 1.29
C THR A 102 13.43 -2.52 -0.12
N HIS A 103 13.47 -1.70 -1.16
CA HIS A 103 13.74 -2.19 -2.51
C HIS A 103 15.19 -2.70 -2.65
N GLY A 104 15.41 -3.67 -3.54
CA GLY A 104 16.74 -4.25 -3.74
C GLY A 104 17.75 -3.27 -4.37
N ASN A 105 17.23 -2.23 -5.04
CA ASN A 105 17.99 -1.13 -5.64
C ASN A 105 17.84 0.17 -4.83
N ALA A 106 17.55 0.08 -3.53
CA ALA A 106 17.32 1.23 -2.67
C ALA A 106 18.55 2.15 -2.59
N GLU A 107 18.33 3.45 -2.77
CA GLU A 107 19.35 4.49 -2.58
C GLU A 107 19.40 4.99 -1.14
N ALA A 108 20.42 5.77 -0.79
CA ALA A 108 20.62 6.30 0.56
C ALA A 108 19.38 7.04 1.11
N ILE A 109 18.65 7.77 0.25
CA ILE A 109 17.43 8.48 0.63
C ILE A 109 16.28 7.51 1.00
N GLU A 110 16.14 6.40 0.28
CA GLU A 110 15.11 5.39 0.59
C GLU A 110 15.43 4.71 1.93
N ILE A 111 16.70 4.41 2.20
CA ILE A 111 17.13 3.86 3.49
C ILE A 111 16.87 4.86 4.63
N GLN A 112 17.18 6.14 4.43
CA GLN A 112 16.87 7.18 5.41
C GLN A 112 15.37 7.25 5.71
N ASN A 113 14.53 7.24 4.67
CA ASN A 113 13.08 7.27 4.81
C ASN A 113 12.56 6.01 5.52
N ALA A 114 13.08 4.83 5.20
CA ALA A 114 12.73 3.57 5.86
C ALA A 114 13.13 3.57 7.34
N LEU A 115 14.29 4.13 7.70
CA LEU A 115 14.68 4.30 9.10
C LEU A 115 13.73 5.27 9.84
N GLY A 116 13.36 6.38 9.22
CA GLY A 116 12.35 7.30 9.76
C GLY A 116 10.99 6.62 9.99
N GLN A 117 10.55 5.79 9.04
CA GLN A 117 9.35 4.96 9.19
C GLN A 117 9.48 3.99 10.38
N CYS A 118 10.63 3.33 10.53
CA CYS A 118 10.88 2.42 11.65
C CYS A 118 10.82 3.12 13.02
N ILE A 119 11.40 4.33 13.12
CA ILE A 119 11.34 5.15 14.33
C ILE A 119 9.89 5.48 14.65
N ASN A 120 9.14 6.03 13.69
CA ASN A 120 7.73 6.38 13.87
C ASN A 120 6.89 5.17 14.31
N PHE A 121 7.09 3.99 13.70
CA PHE A 121 6.34 2.78 14.04
C PHE A 121 6.66 2.28 15.45
N THR A 122 7.91 2.44 15.88
CA THR A 122 8.36 2.09 17.22
C THR A 122 7.79 3.06 18.27
N GLU A 123 7.84 4.37 18.01
CA GLU A 123 7.28 5.40 18.89
C GLU A 123 5.77 5.27 19.05
N GLN A 124 5.07 4.92 17.98
CA GLN A 124 3.62 4.64 18.00
C GLN A 124 3.27 3.28 18.59
N LYS A 125 4.27 2.45 18.95
CA LYS A 125 4.08 1.11 19.53
C LYS A 125 3.19 0.20 18.66
N LEU A 126 3.37 0.29 17.34
CA LEU A 126 2.47 -0.34 16.38
C LEU A 126 2.39 -1.87 16.56
N THR A 127 3.52 -2.52 16.88
CA THR A 127 3.59 -3.97 17.17
C THR A 127 2.68 -4.37 18.33
N GLU A 128 2.63 -3.57 19.39
CA GLU A 128 1.79 -3.83 20.58
C GLU A 128 0.30 -3.65 20.25
N GLN A 129 -0.02 -2.66 19.43
CA GLN A 129 -1.38 -2.45 18.93
C GLN A 129 -1.86 -3.63 18.08
N PHE A 130 -1.01 -4.14 17.17
CA PHE A 130 -1.33 -5.32 16.37
C PHE A 130 -1.52 -6.58 17.23
N GLN A 131 -0.63 -6.83 18.19
CA GLN A 131 -0.77 -7.95 19.13
C GLN A 131 -2.08 -7.89 19.91
N THR A 132 -2.46 -6.70 20.36
CA THR A 132 -3.72 -6.47 21.06
C THR A 132 -4.92 -6.72 20.15
N GLY A 133 -4.91 -6.15 18.94
CA GLY A 133 -5.99 -6.30 17.96
C GLY A 133 -6.24 -7.76 17.55
N VAL A 134 -5.17 -8.55 17.36
CA VAL A 134 -5.30 -9.98 17.04
C VAL A 134 -5.79 -10.79 18.26
N SER A 135 -5.26 -10.52 19.45
CA SER A 135 -5.61 -11.27 20.67
C SER A 135 -7.06 -11.10 21.12
N LEU A 136 -7.65 -9.93 20.87
CA LEU A 136 -9.06 -9.64 21.19
C LEU A 136 -10.03 -10.54 20.41
N LYS A 137 -9.66 -10.96 19.19
CA LYS A 137 -10.47 -11.87 18.38
C LYS A 137 -10.36 -13.32 18.83
N THR A 138 -9.15 -13.81 19.12
CA THR A 138 -8.96 -15.22 19.54
C THR A 138 -9.81 -15.58 20.75
N ARG A 139 -10.01 -14.61 21.68
CA ARG A 139 -10.87 -14.80 22.86
C ARG A 139 -12.37 -14.74 22.55
N LYS A 140 -12.82 -13.86 21.63
CA LYS A 140 -14.23 -13.79 21.21
C LYS A 140 -14.65 -15.03 20.40
N THR A 141 -13.81 -15.49 19.47
CA THR A 141 -14.11 -16.69 18.64
C THR A 141 -14.13 -17.95 19.50
N ALA A 142 -13.14 -18.14 20.39
CA ALA A 142 -13.12 -19.29 21.30
C ALA A 142 -14.27 -19.30 22.33
N ALA A 143 -14.84 -18.14 22.66
CA ALA A 143 -16.02 -18.05 23.52
C ALA A 143 -17.33 -18.36 22.77
N ALA A 144 -17.42 -17.99 21.49
CA ALA A 144 -18.56 -18.30 20.63
C ALA A 144 -18.62 -19.80 20.29
N ASP A 145 -17.49 -20.41 19.91
CA ASP A 145 -17.42 -21.84 19.59
C ASP A 145 -17.80 -22.71 20.81
N ASN A 146 -17.36 -22.34 22.02
CA ASN A 146 -17.70 -23.04 23.26
C ASN A 146 -19.16 -22.87 23.70
N ALA A 147 -19.85 -21.84 23.23
CA ALA A 147 -21.27 -21.63 23.52
C ALA A 147 -22.15 -22.54 22.65
N GLU A 148 -21.77 -22.75 21.39
CA GLU A 148 -22.48 -23.66 20.46
C GLU A 148 -22.35 -25.14 20.87
N THR A 149 -21.17 -25.58 21.36
CA THR A 149 -20.96 -26.97 21.81
C THR A 149 -21.68 -27.34 23.12
N ARG A 150 -22.23 -26.37 23.86
CA ARG A 150 -22.98 -26.60 25.13
C ARG A 150 -24.49 -26.67 24.94
N THR A 151 -24.98 -26.45 23.72
CA THR A 151 -26.39 -26.45 23.35
C THR A 151 -26.82 -27.66 22.52
N GLU A 152 -25.93 -28.63 22.32
CA GLU A 152 -26.23 -29.97 21.77
C GLU A 152 -26.20 -31.05 22.86
#